data_AF-A0A095ZFE1-F1
#
_entry.id   AF-A0A095ZFE1-F1
#
_cell.length_a   1.000
_cell.length_b   1.000
_cell.length_c   1.000
_cell.angle_alpha   90.00
_cell.angle_beta   90.00
_cell.angle_gamma   90.00
#
_symmetry.space_group_name_H-M   'P 1'
#
loop_
_entity.id
_entity.type
_entity.pdbx_description
1 polymer ?
#
loop_
_entity_poly.entity_id
_entity_poly.type
_entity_poly.pdbx_seq_one_letter_code
_entity_poly.pdbx_strand_id
1 'polypeptide(L)'
;MTTCRAPGCDRDAVARGLCMMHYKRERAGRDLTEPAVGSPSGHGRYGILDVDGDRVLCHECGGWYRSVGAHVPRSHDMTAREYKITHGLPLGTPLVAPDLSELHSRNAVGRVGGAGWARLEARRDPTAASHARDEESLRKRGPSRGPNPAAVDAARRAASDQYRERDLAWVRREDAGESLVDIARADGVPVNWVTKAVARARKRYGMPLPESAKEARRDRSRAAASKATADAAAAVVARDDDFLRRREAGESVREIAEVEGLTEGAVYYALRRARKRRDGA
;
A
#
# COMPACT_ATOMS: atom_id res chain seq x y z
N MET A 1 18.52 39.57 -18.44
CA MET A 1 18.28 38.57 -17.39
C MET A 1 18.31 37.20 -18.03
N THR A 2 19.01 36.24 -17.44
CA THR A 2 19.10 34.89 -18.00
C THR A 2 18.01 34.05 -17.35
N THR A 3 17.14 33.42 -18.13
CA THR A 3 16.07 32.56 -17.62
C THR A 3 16.65 31.27 -17.00
N CYS A 4 15.94 30.71 -16.02
CA CYS A 4 16.29 29.43 -15.42
C CYS A 4 16.37 28.31 -16.47
N ARG A 5 17.43 27.50 -16.44
CA ARG A 5 17.61 26.33 -17.33
C ARG A 5 16.63 25.18 -17.07
N ALA A 6 15.95 25.16 -15.92
CA ALA A 6 15.03 24.08 -15.59
C ALA A 6 13.85 24.07 -16.59
N PRO A 7 13.49 22.92 -17.19
CA PRO A 7 12.42 22.84 -18.17
C PRO A 7 11.11 23.43 -17.63
N GLY A 8 10.48 24.33 -18.40
CA GLY A 8 9.20 24.96 -18.05
C GLY A 8 9.26 25.98 -16.90
N CYS A 9 10.43 26.53 -16.57
CA CYS A 9 10.58 27.54 -15.52
C CYS A 9 10.99 28.91 -16.07
N ASP A 10 10.05 29.86 -16.07
CA ASP A 10 10.29 31.20 -16.62
C ASP A 10 10.92 32.20 -15.63
N ARG A 11 11.29 31.75 -14.42
CA ARG A 11 11.95 32.61 -13.41
C ARG A 11 13.38 32.95 -13.80
N ASP A 12 13.85 34.11 -13.36
CA ASP A 12 15.24 34.54 -13.53
C ASP A 12 16.23 33.62 -12.81
N ALA A 13 17.35 33.34 -13.48
CA ALA A 13 18.47 32.62 -12.91
C ALA A 13 19.23 33.50 -11.90
N VAL A 14 19.54 32.91 -10.75
CA VAL A 14 20.26 33.57 -9.65
C VAL A 14 21.64 32.94 -9.43
N ALA A 15 21.80 31.64 -9.66
CA ALA A 15 23.07 30.94 -9.52
C ALA A 15 23.16 29.75 -10.49
N ARG A 16 24.30 29.58 -11.17
CA ARG A 16 24.57 28.46 -12.12
C ARG A 16 23.50 28.30 -13.22
N GLY A 17 22.91 29.41 -13.68
CA GLY A 17 21.83 29.34 -14.69
C GLY A 17 20.50 28.80 -14.15
N LEU A 18 20.35 28.69 -12.82
CA LEU A 18 19.14 28.24 -12.15
C LEU A 18 18.58 29.34 -11.24
N CYS A 19 17.25 29.40 -11.11
CA CYS A 19 16.61 30.23 -10.08
C CYS A 19 16.97 29.71 -8.68
N MET A 20 16.78 30.53 -7.63
CA MET A 20 17.17 30.15 -6.26
C MET A 20 16.52 28.83 -5.78
N MET A 21 15.31 28.50 -6.27
CA MET A 21 14.65 27.24 -5.97
C MET A 21 15.37 26.06 -6.63
N HIS A 22 15.55 26.11 -7.96
CA HIS A 22 16.20 25.03 -8.72
C HIS A 22 17.67 24.85 -8.34
N TYR A 23 18.37 25.93 -7.99
CA TYR A 23 19.72 25.84 -7.43
C TYR A 23 19.75 25.07 -6.09
N LYS A 24 18.79 25.33 -5.18
CA LYS A 24 18.68 24.59 -3.91
C LYS A 24 18.35 23.11 -4.13
N ARG A 25 17.52 22.80 -5.13
CA ARG A 25 17.19 21.42 -5.53
C ARG A 25 18.41 20.67 -6.08
N GLU A 26 19.08 21.25 -7.07
CA GLU A 26 20.28 20.67 -7.66
C GLU A 26 21.35 20.43 -6.59
N ARG A 27 21.59 21.41 -5.70
CA ARG A 27 22.53 21.26 -4.57
C ARG A 27 22.13 20.16 -3.59
N ALA A 28 20.84 19.87 -3.46
CA ALA A 28 20.32 18.78 -2.64
C ALA A 28 20.39 17.40 -3.34
N GLY A 29 20.77 17.36 -4.63
CA GLY A 29 20.77 16.17 -5.47
C GLY A 29 19.39 15.80 -6.00
N ARG A 30 18.49 16.78 -6.16
CA ARG A 30 17.14 16.59 -6.71
C ARG A 30 17.10 17.00 -8.18
N ASP A 31 16.25 16.32 -8.94
CA ASP A 31 16.06 16.60 -10.36
C ASP A 31 15.40 17.98 -10.58
N LEU A 32 15.64 18.57 -11.74
CA LEU A 32 15.02 19.83 -12.18
C LEU A 32 13.63 19.61 -12.78
N THR A 33 13.29 18.38 -13.17
CA THR A 33 12.01 17.97 -13.76
C THR A 33 11.16 17.13 -12.82
N GLU A 34 11.31 17.32 -11.50
CA GLU A 34 10.45 16.66 -10.50
C GLU A 34 8.95 16.90 -10.81
N PRO A 35 8.09 15.88 -10.61
CA PRO A 35 6.64 16.05 -10.73
C PRO A 35 6.10 17.18 -9.86
N ALA A 36 4.95 17.74 -10.23
CA ALA A 36 4.28 18.72 -9.39
C ALA A 36 3.89 18.10 -8.03
N VAL A 37 3.99 18.89 -6.96
CA VAL A 37 3.55 18.43 -5.63
C VAL A 37 2.06 18.07 -5.70
N GLY A 38 1.71 16.90 -5.18
CA GLY A 38 0.35 16.34 -5.25
C GLY A 38 0.10 15.43 -6.45
N SER A 39 0.98 15.40 -7.45
CA SER A 39 0.90 14.42 -8.55
C SER A 39 1.03 12.99 -8.03
N PRO A 40 0.55 11.96 -8.76
CA PRO A 40 0.76 10.57 -8.37
C PRO A 40 2.25 10.23 -8.20
N SER A 41 2.58 9.53 -7.12
CA SER A 41 3.93 9.03 -6.79
C SER A 41 3.80 7.63 -6.21
N GLY A 42 3.98 6.62 -7.06
CA GLY A 42 3.69 5.23 -6.70
C GLY A 42 2.23 5.08 -6.26
N HIS A 43 2.04 4.63 -5.03
CA HIS A 43 0.71 4.45 -4.41
C HIS A 43 0.17 5.70 -3.69
N GLY A 44 0.96 6.78 -3.59
CA GLY A 44 0.55 8.01 -2.90
C GLY A 44 0.80 9.25 -3.74
N ARG A 45 1.04 10.39 -3.07
CA ARG A 45 1.20 11.70 -3.72
C ARG A 45 2.61 12.25 -3.59
N TYR A 46 3.16 12.74 -4.70
CA TYR A 46 4.48 13.35 -4.76
C TYR A 46 4.57 14.56 -3.83
N GLY A 47 5.58 14.58 -2.96
CA GLY A 47 5.80 15.65 -2.00
C GLY A 47 4.88 15.64 -0.78
N ILE A 48 3.93 14.71 -0.69
CA ILE A 48 2.95 14.64 0.41
C ILE A 48 2.97 13.23 1.02
N LEU A 49 3.28 13.14 2.32
CA LEU A 49 3.13 11.87 3.04
C LEU A 49 1.66 11.70 3.44
N ASP A 50 0.99 10.69 2.89
CA ASP A 50 -0.41 10.41 3.20
C ASP A 50 -0.54 9.78 4.59
N VAL A 51 -1.51 10.28 5.37
CA VAL A 51 -1.75 9.90 6.77
C VAL A 51 -3.23 9.56 6.92
N ASP A 52 -3.56 8.44 7.59
CA ASP A 52 -4.94 7.98 7.84
C ASP A 52 -5.35 8.08 9.32
N GLY A 53 -4.62 8.88 10.09
CA GLY A 53 -4.73 8.97 11.54
C GLY A 53 -3.42 8.52 12.20
N ASP A 54 -3.38 7.28 12.66
CA ASP A 54 -2.25 6.70 13.40
C ASP A 54 -1.23 5.96 12.50
N ARG A 55 -1.38 6.04 11.17
CA ARG A 55 -0.45 5.43 10.20
C ARG A 55 -0.17 6.36 9.03
N VAL A 56 0.92 6.02 8.34
CA VAL A 56 1.41 6.67 7.13
C VAL A 56 1.50 5.65 5.99
N LEU A 57 1.18 6.11 4.78
CA LEU A 57 1.21 5.30 3.57
C LEU A 57 2.65 5.13 3.05
N CYS A 58 3.03 3.89 2.72
CA CYS A 58 4.22 3.62 1.93
C CYS A 58 3.88 3.81 0.44
N HIS A 59 4.57 4.72 -0.23
CA HIS A 59 4.37 5.03 -1.66
C HIS A 59 4.88 3.91 -2.58
N GLU A 60 5.82 3.07 -2.12
CA GLU A 60 6.34 1.94 -2.90
C GLU A 60 5.38 0.74 -2.95
N CYS A 61 4.68 0.42 -1.85
CA CYS A 61 3.83 -0.79 -1.76
C CYS A 61 2.36 -0.57 -1.43
N GLY A 62 1.96 0.67 -1.12
CA GLY A 62 0.58 1.01 -0.74
C GLY A 62 0.15 0.52 0.64
N GLY A 63 1.08 -0.01 1.45
CA GLY A 63 0.79 -0.44 2.83
C GLY A 63 0.74 0.74 3.81
N TRP A 64 -0.06 0.61 4.86
CA TRP A 64 -0.17 1.58 5.95
C TRP A 64 0.63 1.13 7.17
N TYR A 65 1.50 2.01 7.68
CA TYR A 65 2.44 1.69 8.74
C TYR A 65 2.55 2.81 9.78
N ARG A 66 2.87 2.48 11.03
CA ARG A 66 3.23 3.51 12.02
C ARG A 66 4.57 4.19 11.73
N SER A 67 5.44 3.53 10.97
CA SER A 67 6.75 4.03 10.56
C SER A 67 7.16 3.48 9.21
N VAL A 68 6.98 4.29 8.17
CA VAL A 68 7.51 4.01 6.83
C VAL A 68 9.04 4.09 6.84
N GLY A 69 9.64 4.96 7.66
CA GLY A 69 11.10 5.07 7.78
C GLY A 69 11.78 3.78 8.27
N ALA A 70 11.09 2.99 9.10
CA ALA A 70 11.57 1.67 9.53
C ALA A 70 11.22 0.54 8.56
N HIS A 71 10.13 0.69 7.79
CA HIS A 71 9.66 -0.27 6.81
C HIS A 71 10.53 -0.27 5.54
N VAL A 72 10.82 0.89 4.99
CA VAL A 72 11.44 1.05 3.66
C VAL A 72 12.79 0.33 3.53
N PRO A 73 13.75 0.46 4.46
CA PRO A 73 15.01 -0.28 4.38
C PRO A 73 14.84 -1.80 4.50
N ARG A 74 13.73 -2.28 5.07
CA ARG A 74 13.48 -3.72 5.26
C ARG A 74 12.78 -4.35 4.07
N SER A 75 12.02 -3.56 3.31
CA SER A 75 11.11 -4.08 2.28
C SER A 75 11.38 -3.57 0.87
N HIS A 76 12.15 -2.48 0.71
CA HIS A 76 12.34 -1.81 -0.58
C HIS A 76 13.80 -1.53 -0.95
N ASP A 77 14.77 -2.01 -0.16
CA ASP A 77 16.21 -1.77 -0.38
C ASP A 77 16.56 -0.29 -0.63
N MET A 78 15.86 0.59 0.09
CA MET A 78 16.06 2.03 0.02
C MET A 78 16.27 2.58 1.41
N THR A 79 17.11 3.60 1.53
CA THR A 79 17.21 4.39 2.75
C THR A 79 16.01 5.33 2.89
N ALA A 80 15.72 5.76 4.11
CA ALA A 80 14.72 6.80 4.36
C ALA A 80 15.01 8.11 3.61
N ARG A 81 16.29 8.38 3.29
CA ARG A 81 16.70 9.56 2.52
C ARG A 81 16.35 9.41 1.05
N GLU A 82 16.72 8.28 0.44
CA GLU A 82 16.39 7.98 -0.96
C GLU A 82 14.88 7.97 -1.15
N TYR A 83 14.13 7.32 -0.27
CA TYR A 83 12.66 7.34 -0.29
C TYR A 83 12.07 8.76 -0.33
N LYS A 84 12.59 9.68 0.51
CA LYS A 84 12.14 11.07 0.52
C LYS A 84 12.52 11.82 -0.77
N ILE A 85 13.66 11.50 -1.36
CA ILE A 85 14.06 12.11 -2.64
C ILE A 85 13.17 11.59 -3.76
N THR A 86 13.06 10.26 -3.89
CA THR A 86 12.25 9.58 -4.92
C THR A 86 10.81 10.06 -4.92
N HIS A 87 10.18 10.19 -3.76
CA HIS A 87 8.78 10.62 -3.65
C HIS A 87 8.61 12.11 -3.40
N GLY A 88 9.66 12.93 -3.55
CA GLY A 88 9.55 14.38 -3.42
C GLY A 88 9.30 14.89 -2.00
N LEU A 89 9.29 14.02 -0.99
CA LEU A 89 9.02 14.41 0.39
C LEU A 89 10.12 15.34 0.92
N PRO A 90 9.76 16.41 1.65
CA PRO A 90 10.76 17.25 2.30
C PRO A 90 11.68 16.43 3.22
N LEU A 91 12.98 16.73 3.21
CA LEU A 91 13.96 15.93 3.97
C LEU A 91 13.70 15.94 5.48
N GLY A 92 13.10 17.02 6.01
CA GLY A 92 12.70 17.16 7.40
C GLY A 92 11.39 16.45 7.78
N THR A 93 10.59 16.00 6.81
CA THR A 93 9.30 15.36 7.09
C THR A 93 9.50 14.04 7.86
N PRO A 94 8.85 13.84 9.01
CA PRO A 94 8.89 12.56 9.72
C PRO A 94 8.21 11.47 8.87
N LEU A 95 8.84 10.31 8.72
CA LEU A 95 8.26 9.14 8.03
C LEU A 95 7.54 8.21 9.02
N VAL A 96 6.87 8.82 10.00
CA VAL A 96 6.15 8.14 11.07
C VAL A 96 4.79 8.78 11.23
N ALA A 97 3.87 8.05 11.87
CA ALA A 97 2.58 8.58 12.23
C ALA A 97 2.68 9.83 13.14
N PRO A 98 1.74 10.78 13.06
CA PRO A 98 1.77 12.02 13.83
C PRO A 98 1.88 11.81 15.35
N ASP A 99 1.11 10.87 15.90
CA ASP A 99 1.12 10.49 17.31
C ASP A 99 2.52 10.03 17.78
N LEU A 100 3.21 9.25 16.94
CA LEU A 100 4.55 8.76 17.20
C LEU A 100 5.58 9.89 17.06
N SER A 101 5.39 10.81 16.11
CA SER A 101 6.22 12.01 15.97
C SER A 101 6.11 12.91 17.21
N GLU A 102 4.90 13.13 17.71
CA GLU A 102 4.64 13.90 18.94
C GLU A 102 5.23 13.21 20.18
N LEU A 103 5.07 11.90 20.31
CA LEU A 103 5.69 11.13 21.38
C LEU A 103 7.22 11.26 21.36
N HIS A 104 7.85 11.15 20.19
CA HIS A 104 9.29 11.36 20.05
C HIS A 104 9.72 12.78 20.42
N SER A 105 8.95 13.79 19.99
CA SER A 105 9.20 15.19 20.35
C SER A 105 9.13 15.39 21.86
N ARG A 106 8.06 14.91 22.51
CA ARG A 106 7.91 14.97 23.98
C ARG A 106 9.05 14.26 24.71
N ASN A 107 9.42 13.06 24.26
CA ASN A 107 10.54 12.31 24.83
C ASN A 107 11.89 13.02 24.63
N ALA A 108 12.07 13.75 23.53
CA ALA A 108 13.28 14.53 23.29
C ALA A 108 13.34 15.74 24.23
N VAL A 109 12.24 16.48 24.36
CA VAL A 109 12.12 17.63 25.27
C VAL A 109 12.30 17.20 26.73
N GLY A 110 11.66 16.10 27.15
CA GLY A 110 11.77 15.60 28.52
C GLY A 110 13.16 15.11 28.93
N ARG A 111 14.08 14.93 27.98
CA ARG A 111 15.49 14.58 28.27
C ARG A 111 16.34 15.81 28.58
N VAL A 112 15.90 17.00 28.19
CA VAL A 112 16.63 18.25 28.45
C VAL A 112 16.78 18.45 29.96
N GLY A 113 18.00 18.77 30.40
CA GLY A 113 18.33 18.90 31.83
C GLY A 113 18.59 17.59 32.57
N GLY A 114 18.39 16.42 31.95
CA GLY A 114 18.72 15.13 32.55
C GLY A 114 20.23 14.82 32.55
N ALA A 115 20.63 13.78 33.29
CA ALA A 115 22.05 13.37 33.38
C ALA A 115 22.71 13.05 32.02
N GLY A 116 21.93 12.52 31.07
CA GLY A 116 22.40 12.30 29.70
C GLY A 116 22.62 13.60 28.92
N TRP A 117 21.79 14.62 29.17
CA TRP A 117 21.90 15.95 28.57
C TRP A 117 23.09 16.70 29.14
N ALA A 118 23.32 16.66 30.46
CA ALA A 118 24.50 17.25 31.09
C ALA A 118 25.81 16.68 30.51
N ARG A 119 25.88 15.37 30.24
CA ARG A 119 27.03 14.74 29.56
C ARG A 119 27.21 15.22 28.13
N LEU A 120 26.11 15.49 27.41
CA LEU A 120 26.16 16.07 26.08
C LEU A 120 26.72 17.50 26.14
N GLU A 121 26.18 18.34 27.03
CA GLU A 121 26.61 19.72 27.22
C GLU A 121 28.09 19.81 27.60
N ALA A 122 28.55 18.99 28.54
CA ALA A 122 29.96 18.95 28.95
C ALA A 122 30.93 18.63 27.80
N ARG A 123 30.46 17.91 26.77
CA ARG A 123 31.26 17.57 25.56
C ARG A 123 30.94 18.44 24.35
N ARG A 124 29.91 19.28 24.42
CA ARG A 124 29.42 20.06 23.28
C ARG A 124 30.30 21.30 23.14
N ASP A 125 31.24 21.26 22.20
CA ASP A 125 32.01 22.43 21.77
C ASP A 125 31.52 22.90 20.39
N PRO A 126 30.65 23.93 20.32
CA PRO A 126 30.14 24.45 19.06
C PRO A 126 31.21 25.18 18.24
N THR A 127 32.24 25.72 18.89
CA THR A 127 33.32 26.46 18.23
C THR A 127 34.25 25.48 17.52
N ALA A 128 34.71 24.43 18.20
CA ALA A 128 35.49 23.37 17.58
C ALA A 128 34.70 22.66 16.45
N ALA A 129 33.40 22.41 16.65
CA ALA A 129 32.54 21.84 15.61
C ALA A 129 32.38 22.75 14.37
N SER A 130 32.44 24.07 14.55
CA SER A 130 32.45 25.02 13.45
C SER A 130 33.80 25.05 12.73
N HIS A 131 34.91 25.07 13.47
CA HIS A 131 36.26 25.05 12.90
C HIS A 131 36.59 23.75 12.17
N ALA A 132 36.02 22.62 12.58
CA ALA A 132 36.15 21.35 11.89
C ALA A 132 35.45 21.31 10.52
N ARG A 133 34.68 22.34 10.14
CA ARG A 133 34.08 22.49 8.80
C ARG A 133 35.04 23.21 7.85
N ASP A 134 36.18 22.60 7.59
CA ASP A 134 37.15 23.09 6.60
C ASP A 134 36.82 22.63 5.17
N GLU A 135 37.54 23.16 4.19
CA GLU A 135 37.33 22.85 2.77
C GLU A 135 37.51 21.35 2.46
N GLU A 136 38.40 20.67 3.20
CA GLU A 136 38.64 19.24 3.06
C GLU A 136 37.46 18.41 3.57
N SER A 137 36.87 18.77 4.71
CA SER A 137 35.68 18.13 5.29
C SER A 137 34.44 18.31 4.40
N LEU A 138 34.34 19.45 3.70
CA LEU A 138 33.28 19.74 2.74
C LEU A 138 33.43 18.92 1.45
N ARG A 139 34.67 18.63 1.04
CA ARG A 139 35.00 17.78 -0.11
C ARG A 139 34.88 16.29 0.22
N LYS A 140 35.21 15.87 1.45
CA LYS A 140 34.95 14.53 2.02
C LYS A 140 33.48 14.35 2.36
N ARG A 141 32.60 14.48 1.37
CA ARG A 141 31.23 13.97 1.51
C ARG A 141 31.29 12.45 1.37
N GLY A 142 31.68 11.77 2.45
CA GLY A 142 31.57 10.31 2.53
C GLY A 142 30.11 9.91 2.26
N PRO A 143 29.86 8.74 1.65
CA PRO A 143 28.51 8.24 1.46
C PRO A 143 27.79 8.26 2.80
N SER A 144 26.48 8.59 2.80
CA SER A 144 25.68 8.52 4.02
C SER A 144 25.90 7.15 4.65
N ARG A 145 26.50 7.11 5.85
CA ARG A 145 26.75 5.86 6.54
C ARG A 145 25.38 5.19 6.70
N GLY A 146 25.16 4.14 5.91
CA GLY A 146 23.92 3.38 5.96
C GLY A 146 23.71 2.83 7.38
N PRO A 147 22.48 2.45 7.72
CA PRO A 147 22.23 1.80 9.01
C PRO A 147 23.14 0.56 9.13
N ASN A 148 23.65 0.31 10.33
CA ASN A 148 24.52 -0.85 10.58
C ASN A 148 23.81 -2.14 10.13
N PRO A 149 24.35 -2.90 9.15
CA PRO A 149 23.71 -4.11 8.62
C PRO A 149 23.33 -5.11 9.72
N ALA A 150 24.18 -5.29 10.73
CA ALA A 150 23.90 -6.20 11.84
C ALA A 150 22.72 -5.72 12.72
N ALA A 151 22.58 -4.41 12.92
CA ALA A 151 21.45 -3.84 13.65
C ALA A 151 20.15 -3.89 12.83
N VAL A 152 20.26 -3.71 11.50
CA VAL A 152 19.13 -3.90 10.57
C VAL A 152 18.66 -5.35 10.58
N ASP A 153 19.58 -6.31 10.55
CA ASP A 153 19.27 -7.73 10.58
C ASP A 153 18.69 -8.16 11.93
N ALA A 154 19.22 -7.66 13.05
CA ALA A 154 18.66 -7.89 14.37
C ALA A 154 17.23 -7.34 14.50
N ALA A 155 16.99 -6.11 14.01
CA ALA A 155 15.66 -5.52 13.98
C ALA A 155 14.71 -6.26 13.03
N ARG A 156 15.22 -6.78 11.90
CA ARG A 156 14.46 -7.60 10.94
C ARG A 156 14.06 -8.94 11.57
N ARG A 157 14.96 -9.59 12.31
CA ARG A 157 14.68 -10.81 13.09
C ARG A 157 13.64 -10.55 14.17
N ALA A 158 13.84 -9.53 15.01
CA ALA A 158 12.91 -9.17 16.09
C ALA A 158 11.50 -8.81 15.57
N ALA A 159 11.39 -8.03 14.49
CA ALA A 159 10.11 -7.73 13.87
C ALA A 159 9.47 -8.99 13.24
N SER A 160 10.26 -9.84 12.58
CA SER A 160 9.78 -11.12 12.05
C SER A 160 9.28 -12.05 13.15
N ASP A 161 9.88 -12.02 14.35
CA ASP A 161 9.44 -12.81 15.50
C ASP A 161 8.15 -12.28 16.11
N GLN A 162 8.00 -10.96 16.24
CA GLN A 162 6.77 -10.34 16.73
C GLN A 162 5.58 -10.59 15.78
N TYR A 163 5.81 -10.47 14.46
CA TYR A 163 4.77 -10.81 13.46
C TYR A 163 4.48 -12.31 13.43
N ARG A 164 5.51 -13.16 13.59
CA ARG A 164 5.35 -14.62 13.67
C ARG A 164 4.46 -15.02 14.84
N GLU A 165 4.69 -14.47 16.02
CA GLU A 165 3.91 -14.81 17.22
C GLU A 165 2.44 -14.44 17.06
N ARG A 166 2.16 -13.23 16.56
CA ARG A 166 0.80 -12.76 16.30
C ARG A 166 0.10 -13.56 15.20
N ASP A 167 0.76 -13.78 14.06
CA ASP A 167 0.17 -14.51 12.95
C ASP A 167 -0.13 -15.97 13.35
N LEU A 168 0.75 -16.60 14.15
CA LEU A 168 0.51 -17.92 14.72
C LEU A 168 -0.59 -17.93 15.80
N ALA A 169 -0.77 -16.82 16.54
CA ALA A 169 -1.89 -16.69 17.48
C ALA A 169 -3.23 -16.68 16.75
N TRP A 170 -3.34 -15.98 15.62
CA TRP A 170 -4.53 -16.03 14.78
C TRP A 170 -4.78 -17.41 14.18
N VAL A 171 -3.73 -18.14 13.77
CA VAL A 171 -3.85 -19.53 13.31
C VAL A 171 -4.42 -20.43 14.42
N ARG A 172 -3.89 -20.33 15.65
CA ARG A 172 -4.39 -21.11 16.80
C ARG A 172 -5.86 -20.83 17.10
N ARG A 173 -6.28 -19.57 17.00
CA ARG A 173 -7.69 -19.17 17.20
C ARG A 173 -8.59 -19.72 16.09
N GLU A 174 -8.17 -19.64 14.83
CA GLU A 174 -8.90 -20.24 13.71
C GLU A 174 -9.00 -21.77 13.87
N ASP A 175 -7.92 -22.44 14.30
CA ASP A 175 -7.90 -23.88 14.58
C ASP A 175 -8.81 -24.26 15.77
N ALA A 176 -8.96 -23.36 16.75
CA ALA A 176 -9.89 -23.51 17.86
C ALA A 176 -11.36 -23.24 17.46
N GLY A 177 -11.62 -22.89 16.19
CA GLY A 177 -12.97 -22.71 15.65
C GLY A 177 -13.47 -21.26 15.64
N GLU A 178 -12.68 -20.27 16.05
CA GLU A 178 -13.06 -18.87 15.87
C GLU A 178 -13.04 -18.49 14.38
N SER A 179 -14.06 -17.77 13.94
CA SER A 179 -14.08 -17.27 12.58
C SER A 179 -13.04 -16.16 12.39
N LEU A 180 -12.41 -16.09 11.21
CA LEU A 180 -11.45 -15.02 10.89
C LEU A 180 -12.08 -13.60 11.01
N VAL A 181 -13.40 -13.49 10.84
CA VAL A 181 -14.15 -12.24 11.01
C VAL A 181 -14.18 -11.83 12.47
N ASP A 182 -14.43 -12.78 13.38
CA ASP A 182 -14.50 -12.52 14.81
C ASP A 182 -13.11 -12.24 15.39
N ILE A 183 -12.08 -12.95 14.92
CA ILE A 183 -10.68 -12.66 15.24
C ILE A 183 -10.32 -11.22 14.85
N ALA A 184 -10.67 -10.83 13.61
CA ALA A 184 -10.39 -9.50 13.10
C ALA A 184 -11.13 -8.40 13.89
N ARG A 185 -12.42 -8.64 14.21
CA ARG A 185 -13.22 -7.73 15.01
C ARG A 185 -12.66 -7.57 16.43
N ALA A 186 -12.31 -8.68 17.09
CA ALA A 186 -11.78 -8.68 18.44
C ALA A 186 -10.45 -7.91 18.54
N ASP A 187 -9.59 -8.05 17.52
CA ASP A 187 -8.26 -7.43 17.51
C ASP A 187 -8.25 -6.03 16.87
N GLY A 188 -9.41 -5.51 16.44
CA GLY A 188 -9.53 -4.19 15.84
C GLY A 188 -8.80 -4.04 14.51
N VAL A 189 -8.66 -5.13 13.76
CA VAL A 189 -7.92 -5.16 12.49
C VAL A 189 -8.83 -5.52 11.31
N PRO A 190 -8.50 -5.08 10.08
CA PRO A 190 -9.24 -5.50 8.89
C PRO A 190 -9.22 -7.02 8.67
N VAL A 191 -10.38 -7.62 8.35
CA VAL A 191 -10.49 -9.08 8.15
C VAL A 191 -9.60 -9.61 7.03
N ASN A 192 -9.36 -8.81 5.99
CA ASN A 192 -8.46 -9.17 4.91
C ASN A 192 -6.99 -9.27 5.36
N TRP A 193 -6.59 -8.55 6.42
CA TRP A 193 -5.24 -8.63 6.99
C TRP A 193 -5.06 -9.95 7.74
N VAL A 194 -6.01 -10.29 8.62
CA VAL A 194 -6.02 -11.57 9.34
C VAL A 194 -6.02 -12.72 8.35
N THR A 195 -6.88 -12.66 7.33
CA THR A 195 -6.99 -13.68 6.28
C THR A 195 -5.67 -13.90 5.55
N LYS A 196 -5.00 -12.83 5.11
CA LYS A 196 -3.71 -12.92 4.41
C LYS A 196 -2.59 -13.38 5.34
N ALA A 197 -2.57 -12.92 6.58
CA ALA A 197 -1.57 -13.30 7.58
C ALA A 197 -1.65 -14.79 7.93
N VAL A 198 -2.85 -15.28 8.25
CA VAL A 198 -3.12 -16.70 8.55
C VAL A 198 -2.77 -17.58 7.36
N ALA A 199 -3.19 -17.22 6.14
CA ALA A 199 -2.85 -17.99 4.94
C ALA A 199 -1.33 -18.07 4.70
N ARG A 200 -0.62 -16.96 4.92
CA ARG A 200 0.84 -16.89 4.78
C ARG A 200 1.55 -17.72 5.85
N ALA A 201 1.10 -17.64 7.10
CA ALA A 201 1.64 -18.40 8.22
C ALA A 201 1.47 -19.91 7.99
N ARG A 202 0.25 -20.35 7.66
CA ARG A 202 -0.04 -21.75 7.32
C ARG A 202 0.85 -22.27 6.19
N LYS A 203 1.00 -21.52 5.10
CA LYS A 203 1.90 -21.87 3.99
C LYS A 203 3.36 -21.97 4.42
N ARG A 204 3.85 -21.01 5.22
CA ARG A 204 5.24 -20.94 5.65
C ARG A 204 5.62 -22.07 6.61
N TYR A 205 4.70 -22.47 7.48
CA TYR A 205 4.93 -23.47 8.53
C TYR A 205 4.31 -24.84 8.24
N GLY A 206 3.80 -25.05 7.02
CA GLY A 206 3.22 -26.33 6.62
C GLY A 206 1.99 -26.74 7.42
N MET A 207 1.21 -25.78 7.94
CA MET A 207 0.03 -26.07 8.77
C MET A 207 -1.21 -26.22 7.87
N PRO A 208 -1.86 -27.39 7.83
CA PRO A 208 -3.04 -27.60 7.00
C PRO A 208 -4.21 -26.74 7.49
N LEU A 209 -5.16 -26.44 6.60
CA LEU A 209 -6.41 -25.79 7.01
C LEU A 209 -7.26 -26.76 7.85
N PRO A 210 -7.93 -26.28 8.91
CA PRO A 210 -8.88 -27.10 9.65
C PRO A 210 -10.09 -27.43 8.76
N GLU A 211 -10.72 -28.58 9.00
CA GLU A 211 -11.87 -29.03 8.19
C GLU A 211 -13.02 -28.02 8.20
N SER A 212 -13.29 -27.40 9.35
CA SER A 212 -14.29 -26.31 9.46
C SER A 212 -14.01 -25.14 8.50
N ALA A 213 -12.74 -24.74 8.34
CA ALA A 213 -12.36 -23.69 7.40
C ALA A 213 -12.44 -24.15 5.93
N LYS A 214 -12.16 -25.43 5.65
CA LYS A 214 -12.35 -26.03 4.32
C LYS A 214 -13.83 -26.09 3.94
N GLU A 215 -14.68 -26.52 4.86
CA GLU A 215 -16.14 -26.55 4.72
C GLU A 215 -16.70 -25.15 4.47
N ALA A 216 -16.35 -24.18 5.32
CA ALA A 216 -16.77 -22.80 5.14
C ALA A 216 -16.30 -22.20 3.78
N ARG A 217 -15.13 -22.61 3.26
CA ARG A 217 -14.70 -22.25 1.90
C ARG A 217 -15.56 -22.92 0.83
N ARG A 218 -15.83 -24.22 0.94
CA ARG A 218 -16.70 -24.96 0.02
C ARG A 218 -18.10 -24.36 -0.02
N ASP A 219 -18.64 -23.96 1.12
CA ASP A 219 -19.98 -23.37 1.23
C ASP A 219 -20.04 -21.98 0.60
N ARG A 220 -19.02 -21.14 0.82
CA ARG A 220 -18.89 -19.87 0.09
C ARG A 220 -18.78 -20.06 -1.42
N SER A 221 -18.00 -21.04 -1.88
CA SER A 221 -17.90 -21.36 -3.31
C SER A 221 -19.24 -21.85 -3.87
N ARG A 222 -19.97 -22.70 -3.14
CA ARG A 222 -21.32 -23.16 -3.52
C ARG A 222 -22.32 -22.00 -3.57
N ALA A 223 -22.31 -21.11 -2.57
CA ALA A 223 -23.16 -19.94 -2.54
C ALA A 223 -22.84 -18.95 -3.68
N ALA A 224 -21.55 -18.72 -3.97
CA ALA A 224 -21.12 -17.87 -5.09
C ALA A 224 -21.52 -18.47 -6.45
N ALA A 225 -21.36 -19.78 -6.62
CA ALA A 225 -21.82 -20.48 -7.83
C ALA A 225 -23.34 -20.40 -7.98
N SER A 226 -24.10 -20.61 -6.89
CA SER A 226 -25.57 -20.48 -6.87
C SER A 226 -26.02 -19.07 -7.24
N LYS A 227 -25.38 -18.04 -6.67
CA LYS A 227 -25.64 -16.63 -7.02
C LYS A 227 -25.33 -16.34 -8.49
N ALA A 228 -24.18 -16.79 -8.99
CA ALA A 228 -23.82 -16.62 -10.40
C ALA A 228 -24.82 -17.32 -11.35
N THR A 229 -25.33 -18.51 -10.99
CA THR A 229 -26.38 -19.18 -11.76
C THR A 229 -27.73 -18.45 -11.70
N ALA A 230 -28.07 -17.85 -10.56
CA ALA A 230 -29.29 -17.06 -10.41
C ALA A 230 -29.22 -15.74 -11.20
N ASP A 231 -28.09 -15.05 -11.15
CA ASP A 231 -27.85 -13.80 -11.88
C ASP A 231 -27.85 -14.06 -13.40
N ALA A 232 -27.21 -15.14 -13.86
CA ALA A 232 -27.25 -15.57 -15.26
C ALA A 232 -28.68 -15.97 -15.71
N ALA A 233 -29.44 -16.68 -14.87
CA ALA A 233 -30.81 -17.05 -15.18
C ALA A 233 -31.73 -15.81 -15.26
N ALA A 234 -31.58 -14.84 -14.37
CA ALA A 234 -32.35 -13.59 -14.38
C ALA A 234 -32.05 -12.74 -15.61
N ALA A 235 -30.78 -12.64 -16.02
CA ALA A 235 -30.36 -11.92 -17.22
C ALA A 235 -30.97 -12.51 -18.50
N VAL A 236 -31.12 -13.85 -18.56
CA VAL A 236 -31.77 -14.54 -19.69
C VAL A 236 -33.29 -14.37 -19.65
N VAL A 237 -33.92 -14.46 -18.47
CA VAL A 237 -35.39 -14.30 -18.32
C VAL A 237 -35.88 -12.93 -18.80
N ALA A 238 -35.10 -11.87 -18.56
CA ALA A 238 -35.43 -10.52 -19.05
C ALA A 238 -35.44 -10.41 -20.59
N ARG A 239 -34.86 -11.38 -21.31
CA ARG A 239 -34.73 -11.41 -22.77
C ARG A 239 -35.61 -12.48 -23.42
N ASP A 240 -36.35 -13.26 -22.63
CA ASP A 240 -37.14 -14.40 -23.12
C ASP A 240 -38.13 -14.00 -24.24
N ASP A 241 -38.85 -12.89 -24.09
CA ASP A 241 -39.84 -12.43 -25.09
C ASP A 241 -39.16 -11.78 -26.32
N ASP A 242 -37.97 -11.23 -26.13
CA ASP A 242 -37.16 -10.69 -27.23
C ASP A 242 -36.60 -11.78 -28.13
N PHE A 243 -36.05 -12.84 -27.53
CA PHE A 243 -35.60 -14.01 -28.27
C PHE A 243 -36.74 -14.66 -29.05
N LEU A 244 -37.96 -14.67 -28.48
CA LEU A 244 -39.12 -15.20 -29.19
C LEU A 244 -39.48 -14.35 -30.43
N ARG A 245 -39.48 -13.01 -30.31
CA ARG A 245 -39.70 -12.11 -31.47
C ARG A 245 -38.64 -12.29 -32.55
N ARG A 246 -37.37 -12.41 -32.17
CA ARG A 246 -36.25 -12.63 -33.11
C ARG A 246 -36.38 -13.98 -33.83
N ARG A 247 -36.81 -15.03 -33.12
CA ARG A 247 -37.14 -16.33 -33.75
C ARG A 247 -38.31 -16.23 -34.73
N GLU A 248 -39.34 -15.46 -34.41
CA GLU A 248 -40.49 -15.22 -35.30
C GLU A 248 -40.08 -14.38 -36.52
N ALA A 249 -39.10 -13.49 -36.38
CA ALA A 249 -38.50 -12.72 -37.47
C ALA A 249 -37.51 -13.53 -38.35
N GLY A 250 -37.26 -14.79 -38.01
CA GLY A 250 -36.47 -15.72 -38.83
C GLY A 250 -35.03 -15.96 -38.38
N GLU A 251 -34.54 -15.26 -37.35
CA GLU A 251 -33.19 -15.52 -36.81
C GLU A 251 -33.09 -16.91 -36.21
N SER A 252 -32.00 -17.64 -36.45
CA SER A 252 -31.75 -18.95 -35.86
C SER A 252 -31.34 -18.85 -34.39
N VAL A 253 -31.49 -19.96 -33.65
CA VAL A 253 -31.06 -20.03 -32.24
C VAL A 253 -29.56 -19.78 -32.10
N ARG A 254 -28.77 -20.24 -33.08
CA ARG A 254 -27.32 -20.06 -33.12
C ARG A 254 -26.95 -18.59 -33.31
N GLU A 255 -27.59 -17.89 -34.24
CA GLU A 255 -27.36 -16.45 -34.47
C GLU A 255 -27.72 -15.62 -33.23
N ILE A 256 -28.84 -15.93 -32.58
CA ILE A 256 -29.22 -15.26 -31.32
C ILE A 256 -28.19 -15.56 -30.22
N ALA A 257 -27.75 -16.81 -30.07
CA ALA A 257 -26.75 -17.17 -29.07
C ALA A 257 -25.41 -16.47 -29.29
N GLU A 258 -24.97 -16.36 -30.55
CA GLU A 258 -23.71 -15.72 -30.93
C GLU A 258 -23.74 -14.20 -30.67
N VAL A 259 -24.81 -13.51 -31.08
CA VAL A 259 -24.99 -12.07 -30.85
C VAL A 259 -25.07 -11.74 -29.36
N GLU A 260 -25.71 -12.59 -28.57
CA GLU A 260 -25.94 -12.37 -27.14
C GLU A 260 -24.80 -12.86 -26.25
N GLY A 261 -23.80 -13.54 -26.81
CA GLY A 261 -22.72 -14.17 -26.05
C GLY A 261 -23.21 -15.28 -25.11
N LEU A 262 -24.29 -15.98 -25.49
CA LEU A 262 -24.92 -17.05 -24.72
C LEU A 262 -24.64 -18.42 -25.35
N THR A 263 -24.92 -19.49 -24.60
CA THR A 263 -24.95 -20.84 -25.17
C THR A 263 -26.27 -21.10 -25.88
N GLU A 264 -26.27 -21.89 -26.95
CA GLU A 264 -27.51 -22.27 -27.65
C GLU A 264 -28.54 -22.91 -26.71
N GLY A 265 -28.07 -23.70 -25.74
CA GLY A 265 -28.93 -24.31 -24.71
C GLY A 265 -29.66 -23.27 -23.83
N ALA A 266 -29.02 -22.16 -23.50
CA ALA A 266 -29.64 -21.08 -22.73
C ALA A 266 -30.76 -20.39 -23.55
N VAL A 267 -30.53 -20.15 -24.84
CA VAL A 267 -31.53 -19.57 -25.75
C VAL A 267 -32.70 -20.54 -25.99
N TYR A 268 -32.43 -21.84 -26.16
CA TYR A 268 -33.49 -22.86 -26.26
C TYR A 268 -34.40 -22.88 -25.03
N TYR A 269 -33.81 -22.82 -23.83
CA TYR A 269 -34.57 -22.85 -22.58
C TYR A 269 -35.40 -21.57 -22.40
N ALA A 270 -34.85 -20.41 -22.77
CA ALA A 270 -35.55 -19.13 -22.78
C ALA A 270 -36.78 -19.16 -23.70
N LEU A 271 -36.61 -19.62 -24.95
CA LEU A 271 -37.70 -19.75 -25.92
C LEU A 271 -38.80 -20.71 -25.45
N ARG A 272 -38.41 -21.83 -24.84
CA ARG A 272 -39.36 -22.80 -24.28
C ARG A 272 -40.19 -22.19 -23.15
N ARG A 273 -39.58 -21.38 -22.28
CA ARG A 273 -40.29 -20.65 -21.22
C ARG A 273 -41.21 -19.57 -21.78
N ALA A 274 -40.73 -18.78 -22.75
CA ALA A 274 -41.50 -17.71 -23.39
C ALA A 274 -42.78 -18.25 -24.04
N ARG A 275 -42.67 -19.35 -24.80
CA ARG A 275 -43.82 -20.04 -25.41
C ARG A 275 -44.79 -20.55 -24.36
N LYS A 276 -44.29 -21.25 -23.34
CA LYS A 276 -45.14 -21.75 -22.24
C LYS A 276 -45.91 -20.62 -21.52
N ARG A 277 -45.35 -19.41 -21.41
CA ARG A 277 -46.06 -18.25 -20.84
C ARG A 277 -47.13 -17.70 -21.79
N ARG A 278 -46.88 -17.66 -23.11
CA ARG A 278 -47.88 -17.24 -24.11
C ARG A 278 -49.01 -18.24 -24.29
N ASP A 279 -48.71 -19.54 -24.19
CA ASP A 279 -49.68 -20.61 -24.38
C ASP A 279 -50.51 -20.89 -23.10
N GLY A 280 -50.09 -20.36 -21.95
CA GLY A 280 -50.74 -20.52 -20.65
C GLY A 280 -51.42 -19.25 -20.10
N ALA A 281 -51.48 -18.18 -20.91
CA ALA A 281 -52.15 -16.91 -20.63
C ALA A 281 -53.30 -16.70 -21.63
#